data_AF-A0A1Q2KYS7-F1
#
_entry.id   AF-A0A1Q2KYS7-F1
#
_cell.length_a   1.000
_cell.length_b   1.000
_cell.length_c   1.000
_cell.angle_alpha   90.00
_cell.angle_beta   90.00
_cell.angle_gamma   90.00
#
_symmetry.space_group_name_H-M   'P 1'
#
loop_
_entity.id
_entity.type
_entity.pdbx_description
1 polymer ?
#
loop_
_entity_poly.entity_id
_entity_poly.type
_entity_poly.pdbx_seq_one_letter_code
_entity_poly.pdbx_strand_id
1 'polypeptide(L)' 'MMMGGGGLLMMLLWIVIVGIVIYGIVLLIMKPFERKGNKNEQEDRALDVLRERFARGEIDETEYEEKKRVLLKG' A
#
# COMPACT_ATOMS: atom_id res chain seq x y z
N MET A 1 12.63 43.06 28.00
CA MET A 1 13.29 41.89 27.41
C MET A 1 12.24 40.82 27.16
N MET A 2 11.78 40.65 25.92
CA MET A 2 10.82 39.60 25.56
C MET A 2 11.30 38.96 24.25
N MET A 3 12.21 37.99 24.37
CA MET A 3 12.62 37.09 23.28
C MET A 3 12.41 35.66 23.77
N GLY A 4 11.14 35.28 23.96
CA GLY A 4 10.73 33.90 24.30
C GLY A 4 9.76 33.28 23.30
N GLY A 5 9.16 34.07 22.40
CA GLY A 5 8.13 33.60 21.47
C GLY A 5 8.67 32.89 20.22
N GLY A 6 9.84 33.29 19.73
CA GLY A 6 10.41 32.75 18.48
C GLY A 6 10.79 31.26 18.56
N GLY A 7 11.31 30.81 19.71
CA GLY A 7 11.69 29.41 19.92
C GLY A 7 10.48 28.46 19.96
N LEU A 8 9.39 28.89 20.59
CA LEU A 8 8.14 28.11 20.67
C LEU A 8 7.48 27.99 19.29
N LEU A 9 7.47 29.07 18.51
CA LEU A 9 6.95 29.05 17.14
C LEU A 9 7.76 28.14 16.23
N MET A 10 9.10 28.16 16.34
CA MET A 10 9.97 27.26 15.59
C MET A 10 9.75 25.80 16.00
N MET A 11 9.58 25.50 17.29
CA MET A 11 9.31 24.15 17.77
C MET A 11 7.96 23.62 17.25
N LEU A 12 6.92 24.44 17.27
CA LEU A 12 5.60 24.07 16.72
C LEU A 12 5.68 23.80 15.22
N LEU A 13 6.43 24.61 14.47
CA LEU A 13 6.62 24.42 13.04
C LEU A 13 7.31 23.09 12.72
N TRP A 14 8.32 22.69 13.49
CA TRP A 14 8.96 21.37 13.35
C TRP A 14 8.02 20.20 13.64
N ILE A 15 7.18 20.31 14.69
CA ILE A 15 6.18 19.28 15.02
C ILE A 15 5.19 19.11 13.86
N VAL A 16 4.73 20.21 13.26
CA VAL A 16 3.82 20.18 12.11
C VAL A 16 4.48 19.52 10.90
N ILE A 17 5.73 19.87 10.59
CA ILE A 17 6.48 19.26 9.48
C ILE A 17 6.60 17.74 9.67
N VAL A 18 7.03 17.29 10.85
CA VAL A 18 7.17 15.87 11.16
C VAL A 18 5.81 15.17 11.09
N GLY A 19 4.75 15.81 11.58
CA GLY A 19 3.37 15.31 11.49
C GLY A 19 2.92 15.10 10.05
N ILE A 20 3.21 16.05 9.14
CA ILE A 20 2.88 15.94 7.71
C ILE A 20 3.67 14.80 7.05
N VAL A 21 4.95 14.63 7.39
CA VAL A 21 5.77 13.54 6.85
C VAL A 21 5.22 12.18 7.29
N ILE A 22 4.91 12.02 8.57
CA ILE A 22 4.32 10.79 9.10
C ILE A 22 2.95 10.55 8.47
N TYR A 23 2.09 11.57 8.39
CA TYR A 23 0.78 11.47 7.76
C TYR A 23 0.88 11.07 6.28
N GLY A 24 1.84 11.62 5.54
CA GLY A 24 2.12 11.26 4.16
C GLY A 24 2.54 9.80 4.01
N ILE A 25 3.45 9.33 4.87
CA ILE A 25 3.89 7.91 4.89
C ILE A 25 2.73 7.00 5.27
N VAL A 26 1.94 7.37 6.28
CA VAL A 26 0.76 6.62 6.72
C VAL A 26 -0.27 6.56 5.60
N LEU A 27 -0.53 7.65 4.86
CA LEU A 27 -1.41 7.60 3.69
C LEU A 27 -0.87 6.75 2.55
N LEU A 28 0.45 6.71 2.34
CA LEU A 28 1.07 5.85 1.33
C LEU A 28 0.98 4.37 1.68
N ILE A 29 1.05 4.02 2.97
CA ILE A 29 0.96 2.63 3.46
C ILE A 29 -0.50 2.21 3.69
N MET A 30 -1.35 3.12 4.19
CA MET A 30 -2.77 2.88 4.50
C MET A 30 -3.71 3.16 3.33
N LYS A 31 -3.23 3.62 2.17
CA LYS A 31 -3.95 3.35 0.92
C LYS A 31 -3.57 1.93 0.48
N PRO A 32 -4.36 0.88 0.81
CA PRO A 32 -4.38 -0.27 -0.07
C PRO A 32 -4.84 0.32 -1.40
N PHE A 33 -3.91 0.42 -2.37
CA PHE A 33 -4.14 0.81 -3.76
C PHE A 33 -5.63 1.13 -4.00
N GLU A 34 -6.02 2.41 -3.90
CA GLU A 34 -7.26 2.86 -4.53
C GLU A 34 -6.97 2.75 -6.02
N ARG A 35 -7.24 1.54 -6.48
CA ARG A 35 -6.80 0.94 -7.70
C ARG A 35 -7.72 1.61 -8.73
N LYS A 36 -7.10 2.61 -9.36
CA LYS A 36 -7.69 3.48 -10.35
C LYS A 36 -7.89 2.61 -11.58
N GLY A 37 -9.14 2.32 -11.88
CA GLY A 37 -9.57 1.40 -12.92
C GLY A 37 -8.68 1.42 -14.16
N ASN A 38 -8.01 0.31 -14.39
CA ASN A 38 -7.45 -0.14 -15.65
C ASN A 38 -7.30 -1.66 -15.54
N LYS A 39 -7.59 -2.38 -16.60
CA LYS A 39 -7.81 -3.84 -16.67
C LYS A 39 -6.80 -4.73 -15.89
N ASN A 40 -5.57 -4.27 -15.69
CA ASN A 40 -4.55 -4.92 -14.85
C ASN A 40 -4.98 -5.15 -13.38
N GLU A 41 -5.89 -4.33 -12.86
CA GLU A 41 -6.36 -4.47 -11.50
C GLU A 41 -7.16 -5.77 -11.25
N GLN A 42 -7.92 -6.23 -12.23
CA GLN A 42 -8.67 -7.48 -12.09
C GLN A 42 -7.74 -8.69 -12.18
N GLU A 43 -6.71 -8.61 -13.03
CA GLU A 43 -5.68 -9.64 -13.16
C GLU A 43 -4.85 -9.75 -11.89
N ASP A 44 -4.41 -8.62 -11.32
CA ASP A 44 -3.69 -8.61 -10.04
C ASP A 44 -4.56 -9.18 -8.91
N ARG A 45 -5.87 -8.84 -8.85
CA ARG A 45 -6.80 -9.43 -7.87
C ARG A 45 -6.96 -10.94 -8.05
N ALA A 46 -7.05 -11.41 -9.30
CA ALA A 46 -7.17 -12.82 -9.60
C ALA A 46 -5.89 -13.60 -9.20
N LEU A 47 -4.72 -13.00 -9.43
CA LEU A 47 -3.42 -13.54 -9.00
C LEU A 47 -3.27 -13.53 -7.47
N ASP A 48 -3.70 -12.46 -6.80
CA ASP A 48 -3.68 -12.36 -5.33
C ASP A 48 -4.55 -13.44 -4.69
N VAL A 49 -5.76 -13.65 -5.19
CA VAL A 49 -6.67 -14.72 -4.72
C VAL A 49 -6.07 -16.10 -5.00
N LEU A 50 -5.47 -16.31 -6.18
CA LEU A 50 -4.84 -17.58 -6.52
C LEU A 50 -3.68 -17.91 -5.56
N ARG A 51 -2.85 -16.91 -5.24
CA ARG A 51 -1.74 -17.04 -4.29
C ARG A 51 -2.21 -17.32 -2.87
N GLU A 52 -3.30 -16.69 -2.44
CA GLU A 52 -3.88 -16.92 -1.12
C GLU A 52 -4.37 -18.37 -0.97
N ARG A 53 -5.03 -18.92 -2.00
CA ARG A 53 -5.51 -20.31 -1.98
C ARG A 53 -4.38 -21.33 -1.98
N PHE A 54 -3.29 -21.04 -2.70
CA PHE A 54 -2.06 -21.84 -2.64
C PHE A 54 -1.43 -21.79 -1.24
N ALA A 55 -1.32 -20.60 -0.63
CA ALA A 55 -0.79 -20.44 0.73
C ALA A 55 -1.65 -21.14 1.80
N ARG A 56 -2.97 -21.24 1.56
CA ARG A 56 -3.91 -22.00 2.39
C ARG A 56 -3.84 -23.52 2.13
N GLY A 57 -3.12 -23.96 1.11
CA GLY A 57 -3.06 -25.37 0.69
C GLY A 57 -4.36 -25.88 0.07
N GLU A 58 -5.25 -24.99 -0.37
CA GLU A 58 -6.51 -25.38 -1.04
C GLU A 58 -6.29 -25.87 -2.49
N ILE A 59 -5.14 -25.49 -3.08
CA ILE A 59 -4.73 -25.88 -4.42
C ILE A 59 -3.27 -26.32 -4.40
N ASP A 60 -2.94 -27.27 -5.27
CA ASP A 60 -1.59 -27.79 -5.42
C ASP A 60 -0.73 -26.87 -6.33
N GLU A 61 0.59 -27.04 -6.31
CA GLU A 61 1.53 -26.27 -7.13
C GLU A 61 1.22 -26.39 -8.63
N THR A 62 0.80 -27.58 -9.05
CA THR A 62 0.43 -27.85 -10.45
C THR A 62 -0.77 -27.01 -10.89
N GLU A 63 -1.82 -26.92 -10.07
CA GLU A 63 -3.00 -26.11 -10.35
C GLU A 63 -2.70 -24.60 -10.30
N TYR A 64 -1.81 -24.20 -9.39
CA TYR A 64 -1.37 -22.82 -9.27
C TYR A 64 -0.67 -22.34 -10.55
N GLU A 65 0.29 -23.13 -11.06
CA GLU A 65 1.05 -22.77 -12.26
C GLU A 65 0.19 -22.76 -13.55
N GLU A 66 -0.77 -23.69 -13.70
CA GLU A 66 -1.72 -23.66 -14.82
C GLU A 66 -2.57 -22.39 -14.80
N LYS A 67 -3.19 -22.07 -13.66
CA LYS A 67 -4.09 -20.91 -13.53
C LYS A 67 -3.34 -19.60 -13.65
N LYS A 68 -2.14 -19.51 -13.08
CA LYS A 68 -1.24 -18.35 -13.22
C LYS A 68 -0.87 -18.10 -14.68
N ARG A 69 -0.54 -19.16 -15.44
CA ARG A 69 -0.20 -19.03 -16.87
C ARG A 69 -1.40 -18.58 -17.71
N VAL A 70 -2.61 -19.01 -17.36
CA VAL A 70 -3.85 -18.58 -18.03
C VAL A 70 -4.12 -17.11 -17.76
N LEU A 71 -3.96 -16.66 -16.50
CA LEU A 71 -4.16 -15.26 -16.11
C LEU A 71 -3.12 -14.34 -16.79
N LEU A 72 -1.85 -14.74 -16.84
CA LEU A 72 -0.77 -13.95 -17.46
C LEU A 72 -0.80 -13.92 -19.01
N LYS A 73 -1.62 -14.75 -19.66
CA LYS A 73 -1.79 -14.79 -21.12
C LYS A 73 -3.03 -14.03 -21.62
N GLY A 74 -3.83 -13.47 -20.70
CA GLY A 74 -5.09 -12.77 -20.99
C GLY A 74 -4.91 -11.31 -21.43
#